data_AF-A0A8S4PP42-F1
#
_entry.id   AF-A0A8S4PP42-F1
#
_cell.length_a   1.000
_cell.length_b   1.000
_cell.length_c   1.000
_cell.angle_alpha   90.00
_cell.angle_beta   90.00
_cell.angle_gamma   90.00
#
_symmetry.space_group_name_H-M   'P 1'
#
loop_
_entity.id
_entity.type
_entity.pdbx_description
1 polymer ?
#
loop_
_entity_poly.entity_id
_entity_poly.type
_entity_poly.pdbx_seq_one_letter_code
_entity_poly.pdbx_strand_id
1 'polypeptide(L)'
;TVSPPNDNVKSLLIGSSIVRDIDEAKLNNTEVICIRGGKISDIHKKLLTMKREFDHIYLQVGSNDCSEREDVKLISEDYTLLIRTAKQCSSSVTVSSVTPRIGATQTQERIDQLNGFLLC
;
A
#
# COMPACT_ATOMS: atom_id res chain seq x y z
N THR A 1 -27.20 5.40 14.25
CA THR A 1 -27.54 4.33 13.29
C THR A 1 -26.41 4.27 12.27
N VAL A 2 -25.69 3.16 12.21
CA VAL A 2 -24.67 2.95 11.17
C VAL A 2 -25.42 2.45 9.94
N SER A 3 -25.34 3.19 8.83
CA SER A 3 -25.91 2.77 7.56
C SER A 3 -25.32 1.42 7.14
N PRO A 4 -26.10 0.51 6.53
CA PRO A 4 -25.55 -0.74 6.01
C PRO A 4 -24.42 -0.43 5.02
N PRO A 5 -23.39 -1.29 4.93
CA PRO A 5 -22.32 -1.12 3.97
C PRO A 5 -22.91 -1.04 2.55
N ASN A 6 -22.42 -0.08 1.77
CA ASN A 6 -22.86 0.09 0.39
C ASN A 6 -22.14 -0.96 -0.46
N ASP A 7 -22.81 -2.09 -0.71
CA ASP A 7 -22.24 -3.25 -1.43
C ASP A 7 -21.75 -2.93 -2.85
N ASN A 8 -22.09 -1.76 -3.38
CA ASN A 8 -21.63 -1.28 -4.69
C ASN A 8 -20.18 -0.75 -4.71
N VAL A 9 -19.55 -0.54 -3.55
CA VAL A 9 -18.17 0.00 -3.48
C VAL A 9 -17.16 -1.15 -3.60
N LYS A 10 -16.50 -1.26 -4.74
CA LYS A 10 -15.47 -2.28 -4.98
C LYS A 10 -14.11 -1.76 -4.55
N SER A 11 -13.47 -2.44 -3.60
CA SER A 11 -12.17 -2.04 -3.05
C SER A 11 -11.07 -3.04 -3.39
N LEU A 12 -9.83 -2.56 -3.43
CA LEU A 12 -8.62 -3.39 -3.49
C LEU A 12 -7.71 -3.02 -2.32
N LEU A 13 -7.32 -4.02 -1.54
CA LEU A 13 -6.20 -3.92 -0.61
C LEU A 13 -5.01 -4.67 -1.20
N ILE A 14 -3.96 -3.95 -1.59
CA ILE A 14 -2.77 -4.53 -2.15
C ILE A 14 -1.55 -4.19 -1.31
N GLY A 15 -0.73 -5.20 -1.02
CA GLY A 15 0.43 -4.98 -0.20
C GLY A 15 1.42 -6.12 -0.09
N SER A 16 2.33 -5.95 0.85
CA SER A 16 3.40 -6.89 1.18
C SER A 16 2.89 -8.07 2.02
N SER A 17 3.78 -8.77 2.73
CA SER A 17 3.41 -9.85 3.65
C SER A 17 2.51 -9.42 4.82
N ILE A 18 2.42 -8.13 5.15
CA ILE A 18 1.56 -7.63 6.23
C ILE A 18 0.07 -7.88 5.94
N VAL A 19 -0.35 -7.83 4.66
CA VAL A 19 -1.77 -8.03 4.30
C VAL A 19 -2.15 -9.50 4.15
N ARG A 20 -1.18 -10.42 4.26
CA ARG A 20 -1.38 -11.86 4.02
C ARG A 20 -2.41 -12.49 4.97
N ASP A 21 -2.39 -12.06 6.22
CA ASP A 21 -3.14 -12.71 7.29
C ASP A 21 -4.46 -11.95 7.57
N ILE A 22 -4.87 -11.08 6.63
CA ILE A 22 -6.15 -10.37 6.68
C ILE A 22 -7.26 -11.34 6.28
N ASP A 23 -8.30 -11.37 7.11
CA ASP A 23 -9.49 -12.20 6.90
C ASP A 23 -10.46 -11.51 5.94
N GLU A 24 -10.42 -11.92 4.66
CA GLU A 24 -11.26 -11.37 3.59
C GLU A 24 -12.76 -11.49 3.88
N ALA A 25 -13.19 -12.49 4.67
CA ALA A 25 -14.60 -12.65 5.04
C ALA A 25 -15.11 -11.55 5.98
N LYS A 26 -14.19 -10.78 6.59
CA LYS A 26 -14.51 -9.60 7.41
C LYS A 26 -14.45 -8.29 6.64
N LEU A 27 -14.11 -8.34 5.36
CA LEU A 27 -14.07 -7.17 4.49
C LEU A 27 -15.32 -7.10 3.62
N ASN A 28 -15.79 -5.89 3.36
CA ASN A 28 -16.92 -5.67 2.46
C ASN A 28 -16.40 -5.41 1.05
N ASN A 29 -16.80 -6.26 0.09
CA ASN A 29 -16.49 -6.13 -1.34
C ASN A 29 -15.05 -5.67 -1.64
N THR A 30 -14.08 -6.28 -0.94
CA THR A 30 -12.66 -5.92 -1.01
C THR A 30 -11.86 -7.12 -1.49
N GLU A 31 -11.17 -6.96 -2.62
CA GLU A 31 -10.16 -7.91 -3.08
C GLU A 31 -8.86 -7.68 -2.30
N VAL A 32 -8.20 -8.74 -1.85
CA VAL A 32 -6.89 -8.63 -1.18
C VAL A 32 -5.80 -9.28 -2.05
N ILE A 33 -4.76 -8.51 -2.38
CA ILE A 33 -3.60 -8.99 -3.12
C ILE A 33 -2.35 -8.86 -2.25
N CYS A 34 -1.82 -10.02 -1.84
CA CYS A 34 -0.57 -10.12 -1.11
C CYS A 34 0.59 -10.48 -2.06
N ILE A 35 1.55 -9.57 -2.22
CA ILE A 35 2.86 -9.86 -2.84
C ILE A 35 3.88 -10.09 -1.73
N ARG A 36 4.13 -11.37 -1.38
CA ARG A 36 5.07 -11.73 -0.30
C ARG A 36 6.47 -11.22 -0.60
N GLY A 37 7.09 -10.53 0.36
CA GLY A 37 8.39 -9.89 0.15
C GLY A 37 8.35 -8.71 -0.84
N GLY A 38 7.16 -8.33 -1.31
CA GLY A 38 6.99 -7.31 -2.34
C GLY A 38 7.51 -5.94 -1.91
N LYS A 39 8.05 -5.23 -2.89
CA LYS A 39 8.51 -3.85 -2.82
C LYS A 39 7.50 -2.92 -3.50
N ILE A 40 7.69 -1.61 -3.33
CA ILE A 40 6.85 -0.59 -3.99
C ILE A 40 6.77 -0.84 -5.50
N SER A 41 7.90 -1.16 -6.13
CA SER A 41 7.97 -1.43 -7.57
C SER A 41 7.17 -2.67 -8.01
N ASP A 42 7.02 -3.68 -7.16
CA ASP A 42 6.25 -4.87 -7.47
C ASP A 42 4.75 -4.59 -7.45
N ILE A 43 4.29 -3.82 -6.45
CA ILE A 43 2.91 -3.33 -6.38
C ILE A 43 2.61 -2.45 -7.58
N HIS A 44 3.54 -1.55 -7.94
CA HIS A 44 3.40 -0.68 -9.09
C HIS A 44 3.24 -1.48 -10.40
N LYS A 45 4.11 -2.47 -10.64
CA LYS A 45 3.99 -3.37 -11.81
C LYS A 45 2.65 -4.10 -11.84
N LYS A 46 2.17 -4.57 -10.69
CA LYS A 46 0.87 -5.24 -10.59
C LYS A 46 -0.27 -4.29 -10.97
N LEU A 47 -0.30 -3.06 -10.45
CA LEU A 47 -1.31 -2.06 -10.81
C LEU A 47 -1.27 -1.66 -12.29
N LEU A 48 -0.08 -1.58 -12.91
CA LEU A 48 0.05 -1.28 -14.35
C LEU A 48 -0.64 -2.31 -15.25
N THR A 49 -0.85 -3.54 -14.75
CA THR A 49 -1.56 -4.61 -15.48
C THR A 49 -3.07 -4.62 -15.25
N MET A 50 -3.57 -3.78 -14.36
CA MET A 50 -4.99 -3.71 -14.01
C MET A 50 -5.73 -2.70 -14.86
N LYS A 51 -7.02 -2.96 -15.08
CA LYS A 51 -7.95 -1.96 -15.64
C LYS A 51 -8.50 -1.10 -14.49
N ARG A 52 -9.05 0.06 -14.82
CA ARG A 52 -9.76 0.88 -13.84
C ARG A 52 -11.06 0.18 -13.45
N GLU A 53 -11.07 -0.40 -12.25
CA GLU A 53 -12.17 -1.25 -11.79
C GLU A 53 -12.52 -1.09 -10.31
N PHE A 54 -11.75 -0.30 -9.55
CA PHE A 54 -11.95 -0.14 -8.10
C PHE A 54 -12.42 1.27 -7.76
N ASP A 55 -13.30 1.40 -6.79
CA ASP A 55 -13.65 2.70 -6.20
C ASP A 55 -12.53 3.18 -5.27
N HIS A 56 -11.98 2.25 -4.47
CA HIS A 56 -10.93 2.52 -3.51
C HIS A 56 -9.76 1.53 -3.63
N ILE A 57 -8.54 2.06 -3.59
CA ILE A 57 -7.32 1.25 -3.42
C ILE A 57 -6.66 1.60 -2.09
N TYR A 58 -6.37 0.58 -1.29
CA TYR A 58 -5.58 0.63 -0.07
C TYR A 58 -4.19 0.06 -0.35
N LEU A 59 -3.15 0.86 -0.08
CA LEU A 59 -1.76 0.49 -0.30
C LEU A 59 -1.06 0.21 1.02
N GLN A 60 -0.44 -0.97 1.14
CA GLN A 60 0.42 -1.34 2.27
C GLN A 60 1.75 -1.91 1.75
N VAL A 61 2.81 -1.12 1.69
CA VAL A 61 4.12 -1.57 1.20
C VAL A 61 5.22 -0.65 1.75
N GLY A 62 6.50 -0.94 1.48
CA GLY A 62 7.63 -0.03 1.78
C GLY A 62 8.62 -0.54 2.82
N SER A 63 8.22 -1.47 3.71
CA SER A 63 9.14 -1.98 4.75
C SER A 63 10.37 -2.68 4.18
N ASN A 64 10.24 -3.38 3.04
CA ASN A 64 11.37 -4.02 2.37
C ASN A 64 12.24 -3.01 1.63
N ASP A 65 11.65 -2.01 0.99
CA ASP A 65 12.38 -0.90 0.36
C ASP A 65 13.25 -0.16 1.41
N CYS A 66 12.68 0.17 2.56
CA CYS A 66 13.41 0.77 3.69
C CYS A 66 14.39 -0.20 4.35
N SER A 67 14.33 -1.51 4.10
CA SER A 67 15.34 -2.46 4.58
C SER A 67 16.55 -2.48 3.66
N GLU A 68 16.32 -2.41 2.35
CA GLU A 68 17.34 -2.69 1.33
C GLU A 68 17.97 -1.44 0.70
N ARG A 69 17.35 -0.26 0.85
CA ARG A 69 17.82 0.98 0.21
C ARG A 69 18.03 2.08 1.23
N GLU A 70 19.18 2.74 1.16
CA GLU A 70 19.56 3.80 2.10
C GLU A 70 18.90 5.15 1.78
N ASP A 71 18.73 5.47 0.49
CA ASP A 71 18.19 6.75 0.04
C ASP A 71 16.66 6.78 0.08
N VAL A 72 16.11 7.37 1.14
CA VAL A 72 14.67 7.54 1.33
C VAL A 72 14.04 8.40 0.24
N LYS A 73 14.78 9.36 -0.35
CA LYS A 73 14.24 10.22 -1.40
C LYS A 73 13.82 9.40 -2.62
N LEU A 74 14.66 8.44 -3.03
CA LEU A 74 14.31 7.57 -4.15
C LEU A 74 13.13 6.64 -3.82
N ILE A 75 12.99 6.23 -2.55
CA ILE A 75 11.83 5.45 -2.11
C ILE A 75 10.54 6.30 -2.18
N SER A 76 10.62 7.57 -1.78
CA SER A 76 9.50 8.53 -1.88
C SER A 76 9.10 8.85 -3.32
N GLU A 77 10.08 8.95 -4.24
CA GLU A 77 9.84 9.10 -5.68
C GLU A 77 9.09 7.88 -6.25
N ASP A 78 9.50 6.66 -5.88
CA ASP A 78 8.79 5.44 -6.27
C ASP A 78 7.36 5.40 -5.70
N TYR A 79 7.15 5.87 -4.47
CA TYR A 79 5.82 6.00 -3.87
C TYR A 79 4.94 6.99 -4.63
N THR A 80 5.52 8.10 -5.08
CA THR A 80 4.80 9.10 -5.89
C THR A 80 4.31 8.49 -7.20
N LEU A 81 5.14 7.69 -7.87
CA LEU A 81 4.75 6.94 -9.07
C LEU A 81 3.65 5.92 -8.76
N LEU A 82 3.80 5.14 -7.69
CA LEU A 82 2.81 4.16 -7.26
C LEU A 82 1.43 4.80 -7.02
N ILE A 83 1.37 5.91 -6.28
CA ILE A 83 0.10 6.61 -5.98
C ILE A 83 -0.54 7.13 -7.27
N ARG A 84 0.26 7.69 -8.19
CA ARG A 84 -0.26 8.15 -9.50
C ARG A 84 -0.88 7.00 -10.29
N THR A 85 -0.22 5.85 -10.35
CA THR A 85 -0.76 4.66 -11.02
C THR A 85 -2.01 4.12 -10.32
N ALA A 86 -2.04 4.07 -8.98
CA ALA A 86 -3.23 3.67 -8.23
C ALA A 86 -4.44 4.59 -8.49
N LYS A 87 -4.22 5.89 -8.65
CA LYS A 87 -5.26 6.87 -9.03
C LYS A 87 -5.74 6.71 -10.47
N GLN A 88 -5.01 6.00 -11.33
CA GLN A 88 -5.51 5.62 -12.67
C GLN A 88 -6.44 4.40 -12.59
N CYS A 89 -6.21 3.52 -11.61
CA CYS A 89 -6.99 2.31 -11.39
C CYS A 89 -8.21 2.53 -10.48
N SER A 90 -8.31 3.67 -9.80
CA SER A 90 -9.36 3.94 -8.81
C SER A 90 -9.78 5.40 -8.67
N SER A 91 -10.93 5.62 -8.02
CA SER A 91 -11.43 6.97 -7.71
C SER A 91 -10.78 7.56 -6.45
N SER A 92 -10.31 6.72 -5.53
CA SER A 92 -9.66 7.13 -4.29
C SER A 92 -8.56 6.15 -3.88
N VAL A 93 -7.49 6.69 -3.29
CA VAL A 93 -6.33 5.92 -2.83
C VAL A 93 -6.04 6.27 -1.38
N THR A 94 -5.93 5.26 -0.54
CA THR A 94 -5.47 5.38 0.86
C THR A 94 -4.16 4.64 1.00
N VAL A 95 -3.17 5.29 1.62
CA VAL A 95 -1.88 4.69 1.92
C VAL A 95 -1.83 4.41 3.42
N SER A 96 -1.64 3.15 3.79
CA SER A 96 -1.27 2.82 5.16
C SER A 96 0.18 3.21 5.38
N SER A 97 0.48 3.82 6.53
CA SER A 97 1.86 4.01 6.96
C SER A 97 2.61 2.68 6.99
N VAL A 98 3.91 2.76 6.76
CA VAL A 98 4.80 1.60 6.85
C VAL A 98 4.93 1.21 8.32
N THR A 99 4.70 -0.07 8.61
CA THR A 99 4.72 -0.58 9.99
C THR A 99 6.14 -0.54 10.58
N PRO A 100 6.27 -0.28 11.89
CA PRO A 100 7.58 -0.29 12.56
C PRO A 100 8.32 -1.62 12.43
N ARG A 101 9.65 -1.56 12.41
CA ARG A 101 10.55 -2.71 12.35
C ARG A 101 11.43 -2.77 13.60
N ILE A 102 11.03 -3.65 14.52
CA ILE A 102 11.70 -3.82 15.82
C ILE A 102 13.09 -4.43 15.60
N GLY A 103 14.11 -3.89 16.27
CA GLY A 103 15.47 -4.41 16.24
C GLY A 103 16.32 -4.00 15.03
N ALA A 104 15.80 -3.12 14.16
CA ALA A 104 16.52 -2.61 12.98
C ALA A 104 16.52 -1.07 12.95
N THR A 105 17.29 -0.43 13.83
CA THR A 105 17.27 1.03 14.06
C THR A 105 17.38 1.85 12.76
N GLN A 106 18.35 1.57 11.90
CA GLN A 106 18.52 2.30 10.64
C GLN A 106 17.35 2.10 9.67
N THR A 107 16.73 0.92 9.67
CA THR A 107 15.52 0.67 8.87
C THR A 107 14.34 1.42 9.46
N GLN A 108 14.23 1.48 10.80
CA GLN A 108 13.18 2.24 11.46
C GLN A 108 13.29 3.75 11.17
N GLU A 109 14.49 4.33 11.25
CA GLU A 109 14.70 5.75 10.90
C GLU A 109 14.28 6.06 9.46
N ARG A 110 14.58 5.16 8.51
CA ARG A 110 14.13 5.29 7.12
C ARG A 110 12.61 5.17 6.98
N ILE A 111 11.99 4.26 7.74
CA ILE A 111 10.53 4.12 7.81
C ILE A 111 9.89 5.41 8.36
N ASP A 112 10.47 6.00 9.40
CA ASP A 112 9.95 7.23 10.01
C ASP A 112 10.05 8.41 9.05
N GLN A 113 11.16 8.55 8.33
CA GLN A 113 11.33 9.55 7.28
C GLN A 113 10.31 9.37 6.14
N LEU A 114 10.13 8.13 5.66
CA LEU A 114 9.16 7.83 4.61
C LEU A 114 7.72 8.10 5.09
N ASN A 115 7.36 7.69 6.31
CA ASN A 115 6.05 7.98 6.88
C ASN A 115 5.83 9.50 7.05
N GLY A 116 6.86 10.25 7.42
CA GLY A 116 6.82 11.71 7.43
C GLY A 116 6.54 12.30 6.05
N PHE A 117 7.15 11.76 5.00
CA PHE A 117 6.84 12.14 3.61
C PHE A 117 5.39 11.82 3.22
N LEU A 118 4.86 10.66 3.61
CA LEU A 118 3.50 10.22 3.27
C LEU A 118 2.38 11.03 3.96
N LEU A 119 2.70 11.82 4.98
CA LEU A 119 1.76 12.68 5.69
C LEU A 119 1.64 14.10 5.10
N CYS A 120 2.55 14.48 4.20
CA CYS A 120 2.59 15.78 3.53
C CYS A 120 1.77 15.79 2.23
#